data_AF-A0A9D8FN20-F1
#
_entry.id   AF-A0A9D8FN20-F1
#
_cell.length_a   1.000
_cell.length_b   1.000
_cell.length_c   1.000
_cell.angle_alpha   90.00
_cell.angle_beta   90.00
_cell.angle_gamma   90.00
#
_symmetry.space_group_name_H-M   'P 1'
#
loop_
_entity.id
_entity.type
_entity.pdbx_description
1 polymer ?
#
loop_
_entity_poly.entity_id
_entity_poly.type
_entity_poly.pdbx_seq_one_letter_code
_entity_poly.pdbx_strand_id
1 'polypeptide(L)'
;MPVVRSFARQLQTFNNLGLEKENIDIASVHGWFVFEPETQKIINECLKPKQVILMHIPNDELDSYFNRIDEIKKHFPNVTIFRNSLENKHFK
;
A
#
# COMPACT_ATOMS: atom_id res chain seq x y z
N MET A 1 -13.22 17.49 -8.06
CA MET A 1 -13.06 17.90 -6.64
C MET A 1 -11.57 18.13 -6.38
N PRO A 2 -11.13 19.26 -5.80
CA PRO A 2 -9.71 19.50 -5.61
C PRO A 2 -9.25 18.91 -4.27
N VAL A 3 -8.62 17.73 -4.30
CA VAL A 3 -8.02 17.06 -3.12
C VAL A 3 -6.60 17.60 -2.82
N VAL A 4 -6.21 18.71 -3.45
CA VAL A 4 -4.85 19.30 -3.35
C VAL A 4 -4.62 20.07 -2.04
N ARG A 5 -5.23 19.66 -0.92
CA ARG A 5 -4.79 20.12 0.42
C ARG A 5 -3.58 19.30 0.87
N SER A 6 -2.49 19.55 0.14
CA SER A 6 -1.08 19.37 0.48
C SER A 6 -0.67 17.96 0.93
N PHE A 7 -0.31 17.11 -0.03
CA PHE A 7 0.47 15.90 0.18
C PHE A 7 1.65 16.09 1.13
N ALA A 8 2.33 17.25 1.05
CA ALA A 8 3.45 17.59 1.93
C ALA A 8 3.07 17.55 3.42
N ARG A 9 1.85 17.97 3.77
CA ARG A 9 1.36 17.88 5.16
C ARG A 9 1.15 16.43 5.59
N GLN A 10 0.64 15.58 4.70
CA GLN A 10 0.47 14.16 5.00
C GLN A 10 1.82 13.48 5.19
N LEU A 11 2.76 13.70 4.28
CA LEU A 11 4.11 13.18 4.36
C LEU A 11 4.81 13.62 5.66
N GLN A 12 4.69 14.91 6.02
CA GLN A 12 5.21 15.40 7.29
C GLN A 12 4.54 14.73 8.50
N THR A 13 3.23 14.48 8.42
CA THR A 13 2.50 13.76 9.49
C THR A 13 3.06 12.36 9.67
N PHE A 14 3.24 11.59 8.60
CA PHE A 14 3.81 10.25 8.66
C PHE A 14 5.26 10.24 9.16
N ASN A 15 6.09 11.19 8.72
CA ASN A 15 7.46 11.34 9.21
C ASN A 15 7.51 11.65 10.71
N ASN A 16 6.60 12.49 11.21
CA ASN A 16 6.56 12.84 12.63
C ASN A 16 6.15 11.67 13.54
N LEU A 17 5.52 10.63 12.98
CA LEU A 17 5.17 9.42 13.73
C LEU A 17 6.38 8.49 13.93
N GLY A 18 7.48 8.68 13.20
CA GLY A 18 8.69 7.88 13.35
C GLY A 18 8.50 6.39 13.03
N LEU A 19 7.49 6.04 12.23
CA LEU A 19 7.09 4.66 11.94
C LEU A 19 8.20 3.87 11.23
N GLU A 20 9.13 4.55 10.57
CA GLU A 20 10.28 3.93 9.94
C GLU A 20 11.20 3.21 10.94
N LYS A 21 11.11 3.56 12.24
CA LYS A 21 11.91 2.97 13.32
C LYS A 21 11.27 1.73 13.93
N GLU A 22 10.00 1.49 13.64
CA GLU A 22 9.22 0.39 14.22
C GLU A 22 9.44 -0.96 13.50
N ASN A 23 10.28 -1.00 12.46
CA ASN A 23 10.62 -2.21 11.70
C ASN A 23 9.38 -3.01 11.26
N ILE A 24 8.42 -2.33 10.61
CA ILE A 24 7.13 -2.90 10.22
C ILE A 24 7.35 -4.15 9.34
N ASP A 25 6.90 -5.30 9.82
CA ASP A 25 6.92 -6.53 9.00
C ASP A 25 5.84 -6.48 7.92
N ILE A 26 4.62 -6.09 8.30
CA ILE A 26 3.43 -6.11 7.43
C ILE A 26 2.68 -4.79 7.54
N ALA A 27 2.42 -4.16 6.40
CA ALA A 27 1.49 -3.03 6.29
C ALA A 27 0.24 -3.44 5.50
N SER A 28 -0.92 -3.37 6.15
CA SER A 28 -2.21 -3.56 5.51
C SER A 28 -2.76 -2.21 5.05
N VAL A 29 -2.86 -2.00 3.74
CA VAL A 29 -3.26 -0.73 3.14
C VAL A 29 -4.48 -0.89 2.25
N HIS A 30 -5.25 0.18 2.07
CA HIS A 30 -6.35 0.16 1.12
C HIS A 30 -5.82 -0.05 -0.31
N GLY A 31 -6.56 -0.78 -1.15
CA GLY A 31 -6.22 -1.02 -2.55
C GLY A 31 -5.76 0.23 -3.33
N TRP A 32 -6.52 1.32 -3.32
CA TRP A 32 -6.15 2.51 -4.10
C TRP A 32 -4.85 3.19 -3.62
N PHE A 33 -4.45 2.93 -2.38
CA PHE A 33 -3.30 3.54 -1.73
C PHE A 33 -1.96 3.14 -2.38
N VAL A 34 -1.91 2.09 -3.21
CA VAL A 34 -0.68 1.73 -3.94
C VAL A 34 -0.59 2.30 -5.36
N PHE A 35 -1.65 2.97 -5.85
CA PHE A 35 -1.67 3.50 -7.21
C PHE A 35 -1.30 4.98 -7.32
N GLU A 36 -1.33 5.73 -6.22
CA GLU A 36 -1.00 7.14 -6.22
C GLU A 36 0.50 7.34 -5.90
N PRO A 37 1.28 8.09 -6.71
CA PRO A 37 2.71 8.29 -6.47
C PRO A 37 3.03 8.88 -5.08
N GLU A 38 2.12 9.69 -4.57
CA GLU A 38 2.18 10.32 -3.27
C GLU A 38 2.15 9.30 -2.13
N THR A 39 1.16 8.43 -2.11
CA THR A 39 1.02 7.39 -1.10
C THR A 39 2.08 6.30 -1.25
N GLN A 40 2.57 6.06 -2.47
CA GLN A 40 3.72 5.18 -2.68
C GLN A 40 4.98 5.68 -1.95
N LYS A 41 5.23 7.00 -1.93
CA LYS A 41 6.33 7.58 -1.14
C LYS A 41 6.14 7.36 0.34
N ILE A 42 4.92 7.51 0.86
CA ILE A 42 4.64 7.24 2.28
C ILE A 42 4.99 5.78 2.62
N ILE A 43 4.58 4.81 1.79
CA ILE A 43 4.90 3.41 2.03
C ILE A 43 6.41 3.16 2.00
N ASN A 44 7.10 3.67 0.98
CA ASN A 44 8.51 3.37 0.75
C ASN A 44 9.49 4.16 1.63
N GLU A 45 9.14 5.39 2.01
CA GLU A 45 10.04 6.29 2.74
C GLU A 45 9.71 6.36 4.24
N CYS A 46 8.42 6.34 4.60
CA CYS A 46 7.97 6.51 5.99
C CYS A 46 7.63 5.20 6.69
N LEU A 47 7.00 4.25 6.00
CA LEU A 47 6.58 2.98 6.63
C LEU A 47 7.64 1.88 6.51
N LYS A 48 8.26 1.76 5.32
CA LYS A 48 9.28 0.72 4.99
C LYS A 48 8.88 -0.71 5.41
N PRO A 49 7.67 -1.18 5.07
CA PRO A 49 7.26 -2.50 5.47
C PRO A 49 8.02 -3.58 4.68
N LYS A 50 8.30 -4.73 5.29
CA LYS A 50 8.84 -5.89 4.55
C LYS A 50 7.82 -6.43 3.55
N GLN A 51 6.53 -6.31 3.87
CA GLN A 51 5.41 -6.81 3.08
C GLN A 51 4.21 -5.86 3.11
N VAL A 52 3.57 -5.70 1.94
CA VAL A 52 2.35 -4.90 1.79
C VAL A 52 1.19 -5.83 1.44
N ILE A 53 0.11 -5.71 2.20
CA ILE A 53 -1.16 -6.41 1.95
C ILE A 53 -2.20 -5.38 1.51
N LEU A 54 -2.80 -5.62 0.35
CA LEU A 54 -3.91 -4.79 -0.13
C LEU A 54 -5.24 -5.27 0.45
N MET A 55 -6.00 -4.34 1.04
CA MET A 55 -7.33 -4.56 1.62
C MET A 55 -8.38 -3.71 0.91
N HIS A 56 -9.66 -4.01 1.17
CA HIS A 56 -10.82 -3.25 0.67
C HIS A 56 -10.83 -3.09 -0.86
N ILE A 57 -10.46 -4.15 -1.60
CA ILE A 57 -10.61 -4.18 -3.05
C ILE A 57 -12.07 -4.55 -3.35
N PRO A 58 -12.87 -3.66 -3.97
CA PRO A 58 -14.24 -4.00 -4.37
C PRO A 58 -14.24 -5.17 -5.35
N ASN A 59 -15.21 -6.08 -5.23
CA ASN A 59 -15.27 -7.28 -6.08
C ASN A 59 -15.42 -6.94 -7.57
N ASP A 60 -16.11 -5.86 -7.88
CA ASP A 60 -16.31 -5.31 -9.23
C ASP A 60 -15.06 -4.61 -9.80
N GLU A 61 -14.08 -4.29 -8.95
CA GLU A 61 -12.81 -3.68 -9.35
C GLU A 61 -11.65 -4.69 -9.39
N LEU A 62 -11.86 -5.94 -8.94
CA LEU A 62 -10.82 -6.97 -8.84
C LEU A 62 -9.99 -7.09 -10.13
N ASP A 63 -10.65 -7.20 -11.28
CA ASP A 63 -9.97 -7.35 -12.58
C ASP A 63 -9.12 -6.12 -12.94
N SER A 64 -9.61 -4.91 -12.64
CA SER A 64 -8.86 -3.67 -12.85
C SER A 64 -7.58 -3.64 -11.99
N TYR A 65 -7.68 -4.05 -10.73
CA TYR A 65 -6.54 -4.17 -9.83
C TYR A 65 -5.54 -5.23 -10.31
N PHE A 66 -6.04 -6.37 -10.78
CA PHE A 66 -5.19 -7.44 -11.28
C PHE A 66 -4.48 -7.07 -12.57
N ASN A 67 -5.13 -6.36 -13.49
CA ASN A 67 -4.51 -5.88 -14.72
C ASN A 67 -3.36 -4.90 -14.43
N ARG A 68 -3.37 -4.25 -13.27
CA ARG A 68 -2.35 -3.30 -12.82
C ARG A 68 -1.38 -3.88 -11.79
N ILE A 69 -1.49 -5.16 -11.46
CA ILE A 69 -0.67 -5.79 -10.43
C ILE A 69 0.82 -5.76 -10.77
N ASP A 70 1.15 -5.84 -12.05
CA ASP A 70 2.54 -5.80 -12.52
C ASP A 70 3.13 -4.39 -12.35
N GLU A 71 2.30 -3.34 -12.42
CA GLU A 71 2.72 -1.98 -12.07
C GLU A 71 3.00 -1.88 -10.58
N ILE A 72 2.10 -2.41 -9.75
CA ILE A 72 2.26 -2.41 -8.29
C ILE A 72 3.55 -3.15 -7.90
N LYS A 73 3.81 -4.33 -8.48
CA LYS A 73 5.01 -5.13 -8.19
C LYS A 73 6.32 -4.44 -8.55
N LYS A 74 6.33 -3.52 -9.53
CA LYS A 74 7.53 -2.70 -9.82
C LYS A 74 7.90 -1.78 -8.66
N HIS A 75 6.90 -1.27 -7.93
CA HIS A 75 7.10 -0.38 -6.78
C HIS A 75 7.18 -1.13 -5.45
N PHE A 76 6.50 -2.28 -5.35
CA PHE A 76 6.40 -3.10 -4.16
C PHE A 76 6.64 -4.56 -4.53
N PRO A 77 7.91 -4.99 -4.65
CA PRO A 77 8.24 -6.35 -5.08
C PRO A 77 7.64 -7.43 -4.16
N ASN A 78 7.40 -7.09 -2.89
CA ASN A 78 6.85 -7.96 -1.86
C ASN A 78 5.35 -7.71 -1.59
N VAL A 79 4.57 -7.28 -2.58
CA VAL A 79 3.12 -7.14 -2.43
C VAL A 79 2.42 -8.51 -2.43
N THR A 80 1.44 -8.67 -1.55
CA THR A 80 0.57 -9.84 -1.54
C THR A 80 -0.89 -9.44 -1.63
N ILE A 81 -1.62 -10.10 -2.54
CA ILE A 81 -3.04 -9.88 -2.77
C ILE A 81 -3.79 -11.16 -2.43
N PHE A 82 -4.87 -11.00 -1.67
CA PHE A 82 -5.83 -12.05 -1.37
C PHE A 82 -6.99 -11.92 -2.34
N ARG A 83 -7.25 -12.98 -3.10
CA ARG A 83 -8.24 -13.04 -4.18
C ARG A 83 -9.52 -13.73 -3.73
N ASN A 84 -9.39 -14.70 -2.83
CA ASN A 84 -10.51 -15.50 -2.39
C ASN A 84 -10.85 -15.20 -0.93
N SER A 85 -12.13 -15.30 -0.60
CA SER A 85 -12.56 -15.30 0.80
C SER A 85 -11.87 -16.45 1.54
N LEU A 86 -11.36 -16.16 2.74
CA LEU A 86 -10.65 -17.12 3.60
C LEU A 86 -9.36 -17.70 2.98
N GLU A 87 -8.77 -17.03 1.99
CA GLU A 87 -7.46 -17.41 1.46
C GLU A 87 -6.38 -17.27 2.54
N ASN A 88 -5.56 -18.29 2.69
CA ASN A 88 -4.44 -18.31 3.65
C ASN A 88 -3.11 -18.25 2.90
N LYS A 89 -2.19 -17.40 3.39
CA LYS A 89 -0.83 -17.28 2.86
C LYS A 89 0.19 -17.32 4.00
N HIS A 90 1.26 -18.05 3.77
CA HIS A 90 2.39 -18.13 4.71
C HIS A 90 3.46 -17.15 4.28
N PHE A 91 3.83 -16.26 5.19
CA PHE A 91 4.91 -15.30 5.04
C PHE A 91 6.12 -15.84 5.82
N LYS A 92 7.30 -15.84 5.19
CA LYS A 92 8.55 -16.32 5.77
C LYS A 92 9.43 -15.15 6.18
#